data_AF-A0A162TCP5-F1
#
_entry.id   AF-A0A162TCP5-F1
#
_cell.length_a   1.000
_cell.length_b   1.000
_cell.length_c   1.000
_cell.angle_alpha   90.00
_cell.angle_beta   90.00
_cell.angle_gamma   90.00
#
_symmetry.space_group_name_H-M   'P 1'
#
loop_
_entity.id
_entity.type
_entity.pdbx_description
1 polymer ?
#
loop_
_entity_poly.entity_id
_entity_poly.type
_entity_poly.pdbx_seq_one_letter_code
_entity_poly.pdbx_strand_id
1 'polypeptide(L)' 'LISCSEVWQRIAKHPMFEQFNTDELCDELRRRAKCSRTGPVFEEYEVKEVLD' A
#
# COMPACT_ATOMS: atom_id res chain seq x y z
N LEU A 1 2.59 -11.48 -3.00
CA LEU A 1 2.29 -10.38 -3.95
C LEU A 1 0.79 -10.06 -3.96
N ILE A 2 0.43 -8.86 -3.51
CA ILE A 2 -0.94 -8.34 -3.48
C ILE A 2 -1.06 -7.14 -4.42
N SER A 3 -2.24 -6.93 -5.02
CA SER A 3 -2.47 -5.85 -5.98
C SER A 3 -2.64 -4.50 -5.29
N CYS A 4 -2.40 -3.41 -6.01
CA CYS A 4 -2.64 -2.06 -5.49
C CYS A 4 -4.08 -1.88 -4.95
N SER A 5 -5.09 -2.45 -5.62
CA SER A 5 -6.48 -2.38 -5.17
C SER A 5 -6.71 -3.09 -3.82
N GLU A 6 -6.10 -4.26 -3.63
CA GLU A 6 -6.16 -5.00 -2.36
C GLU A 6 -5.44 -4.23 -1.24
N VAL A 7 -4.28 -3.63 -1.54
CA VAL A 7 -3.54 -2.78 -0.59
C VAL A 7 -4.39 -1.59 -0.14
N TRP A 8 -5.02 -0.88 -1.08
CA TRP A 8 -5.88 0.26 -0.77
C TRP A 8 -7.07 -0.13 0.11
N GLN A 9 -7.67 -1.29 -0.12
CA GLN A 9 -8.75 -1.80 0.74
C GLN A 9 -8.31 -2.06 2.18
N ARG A 10 -7.05 -2.46 2.40
CA ARG A 10 -6.49 -2.67 3.75
C ARG A 10 -6.21 -1.33 4.44
N ILE A 11 -5.59 -0.41 3.71
CA ILE A 11 -5.28 0.95 4.18
C ILE A 11 -6.57 1.67 4.61
N ALA A 12 -7.60 1.66 3.76
CA ALA A 12 -8.87 2.35 4.03
C ALA A 12 -9.66 1.75 5.22
N LYS A 13 -9.32 0.53 5.66
CA LYS A 13 -9.90 -0.12 6.85
C LYS A 13 -9.05 0.06 8.10
N HIS A 14 -7.86 0.67 7.99
CA HIS A 14 -6.96 0.85 9.11
C HIS A 14 -7.57 1.86 10.12
N PRO A 15 -7.58 1.57 11.43
CA PRO A 15 -8.20 2.46 12.42
C PRO A 15 -7.53 3.84 12.50
N MET A 16 -6.26 3.94 12.10
CA MET A 16 -5.52 5.20 12.04
C MET A 16 -5.48 5.82 10.64
N PHE A 17 -6.34 5.37 9.71
CA PHE A 17 -6.34 5.86 8.33
C PHE A 17 -6.39 7.40 8.23
N GLU A 18 -7.26 8.02 9.01
CA GLU A 18 -7.42 9.48 9.08
C GLU A 18 -6.18 10.23 9.59
N GLN A 19 -5.24 9.54 10.24
CA GLN A 19 -3.99 10.12 10.73
C GLN A 19 -2.85 10.03 9.70
N PHE A 20 -3.01 9.19 8.67
CA PHE A 20 -2.01 9.08 7.63
C PHE A 20 -2.11 10.24 6.65
N ASN A 21 -0.97 10.82 6.30
CA ASN A 21 -0.87 11.65 5.12
C ASN A 21 -1.00 10.75 3.88
N THR A 22 -2.15 10.85 3.19
CA THR A 22 -2.47 9.97 2.05
C THR A 22 -1.50 10.18 0.88
N ASP A 23 -1.01 11.40 0.68
CA ASP A 23 -0.06 11.69 -0.41
C ASP A 23 1.30 11.04 -0.14
N GLU A 24 1.83 11.18 1.07
CA GLU A 24 3.09 10.54 1.48
C GLU A 24 2.98 9.02 1.45
N LEU A 25 1.83 8.47 1.89
CA LEU A 25 1.54 7.05 1.84
C LEU A 25 1.53 6.52 0.40
N CYS A 26 0.89 7.25 -0.52
CA CYS A 26 0.86 6.88 -1.93
C CYS A 26 2.26 6.91 -2.56
N ASP A 27 3.08 7.91 -2.22
CA ASP A 27 4.46 8.00 -2.70
C ASP A 27 5.33 6.84 -2.18
N GLU A 28 5.21 6.49 -0.90
CA GLU A 28 5.96 5.39 -0.31
C GLU A 28 5.56 4.04 -0.91
N LEU A 29 4.26 3.80 -1.08
CA LEU A 29 3.77 2.62 -1.79
C LEU A 29 4.30 2.60 -3.23
N ARG A 30 4.23 3.70 -3.96
CA ARG A 30 4.71 3.76 -5.34
C ARG A 30 6.19 3.40 -5.48
N ARG A 31 7.03 3.72 -4.48
CA ARG A 31 8.45 3.34 -4.44
C ARG A 31 8.67 1.84 -4.21
N ARG A 32 7.80 1.19 -3.45
CA ARG A 32 7.87 -0.26 -3.14
C ARG A 32 7.17 -1.14 -4.16
N ALA A 33 6.34 -0.55 -5.02
CA ALA A 33 5.59 -1.28 -6.04
C ALA A 33 6.52 -2.04 -7.01
N LYS A 34 6.21 -3.31 -7.23
CA LYS A 34 6.88 -4.17 -8.21
C LYS A 34 6.02 -4.29 -9.46
N CYS A 35 6.63 -4.22 -10.64
CA CYS A 35 5.93 -4.41 -11.90
C CYS A 35 5.55 -5.88 -12.11
N SER A 36 4.29 -6.12 -12.49
CA SER A 36 3.81 -7.43 -12.96
C SER A 36 3.05 -7.29 -14.28
N ARG A 37 2.68 -8.42 -14.91
CA ARG A 37 1.88 -8.41 -16.15
C ARG A 37 0.48 -7.83 -15.98
N THR A 38 -0.02 -7.78 -14.75
CA THR A 38 -1.38 -7.30 -14.42
C THR A 38 -1.38 -5.99 -13.65
N GLY A 39 -0.24 -5.30 -13.58
CA GLY A 39 -0.08 -4.02 -12.89
C GLY A 39 0.84 -4.08 -11.67
N PRO A 40 0.87 -3.02 -10.84
CA PRO A 40 1.72 -2.95 -9.65
C PRO A 40 1.28 -3.91 -8.56
N VAL A 41 2.25 -4.63 -8.00
CA VAL A 41 2.07 -5.57 -6.89
C VAL A 41 3.07 -5.32 -5.79
N PHE A 42 2.72 -5.73 -4.58
CA PHE A 42 3.48 -5.48 -3.35
C PHE A 42 3.68 -6.77 -2.59
N GLU A 43 4.79 -6.92 -1.86
CA GLU A 43 4.84 -7.97 -0.84
C GLU A 43 3.99 -7.58 0.36
N GLU A 44 3.40 -8.57 1.00
CA GLU A 44 2.52 -8.32 2.14
C GLU A 44 3.27 -7.69 3.33
N TYR A 45 4.53 -8.08 3.54
CA TYR A 45 5.37 -7.50 4.59
C TYR A 45 5.69 -6.03 4.31
N GLU A 46 5.94 -5.64 3.05
CA GLU A 46 6.26 -4.26 2.66
C GLU A 46 5.10 -3.31 2.97
N VAL A 47 3.86 -3.78 2.76
CA VAL A 47 2.64 -3.01 3.04
C VAL A 47 2.38 -2.91 4.53
N LYS A 48 2.71 -3.97 5.30
CA LYS A 48 2.62 -3.94 6.75
C LYS A 48 3.61 -2.93 7.36
N GLU A 49 4.85 -2.89 6.87
CA GLU A 49 5.87 -1.94 7.34
C GLU A 49 5.52 -0.47 7.07
N VAL A 50 4.65 -0.20 6.09
CA VAL A 50 4.18 1.16 5.79
C VAL A 50 2.99 1.57 6.67
N LEU A 51 2.29 0.60 7.26
CA LEU A 51 1.09 0.79 8.07
C LEU A 51 1.32 0.68 9.58
N ASP A 52 2.50 0.23 10.01
CA ASP A 52 2.95 0.12 11.41
C ASP A 52 3.60 1.45 11.87
#